data_AF-K9FPE8-F1
#
_entry.id   AF-K9FPE8-F1
#
_cell.length_a   1.000
_cell.length_b   1.000
_cell.length_c   1.000
_cell.angle_alpha   90.00
_cell.angle_beta   90.00
_cell.angle_gamma   90.00
#
_symmetry.space_group_name_H-M   'P 1'
#
loop_
_entity.id
_entity.type
_entity.pdbx_description
1 polymer ?
#
loop_
_entity_poly.entity_id
_entity_poly.type
_entity_poly.pdbx_seq_one_letter_code
_entity_poly.pdbx_strand_id
1 'polypeptide(L)'
;MDPNEHQTDAPRRPKKLIYVTLTYQSPQVAPGDIAPTSNEPTPEPQPQATPAPTAIEALRTSTSTPDSITETEVLSNAARAHQFGTNPPLTISQIHGTNPLHQFNTWFRDPRLSASSAPETCTLSTASLPSGRVSGRVVYLKELDERGWVVYSNWGSREGKGGQVFGLSENADILDAMPEPGSEQATITADVGSGNKWGALTFSWATVERQVRVEGLLEPLSREESELYWRTRERGSRIGGWASWQSRVLWSAEPEQMEENQRRKSVVKLQAVDGGKTVPVDIDQTDVEDGRALLELRVKAMEERFAGVEDIPLPPFWGGVRLVPESVEFWQGRRSRLHDRFRLPSYIKESGKPPGLHILTAAMSTSTPQSIPQSSTSPWIILAITSGAFAALNGVFAKLTTDEHTTAFAQSLAHLFGLDSSPVIEMLTRGACLGLNVLCNIIMWALFTRALTAGPSTVKVSITNTASNFLATAVFGMIIFQEAVGGLWWLGAAMMGAGCILVGMREGA
;
A
#
# COMPACT_ATOMS: atom_id res chain seq x y z
N MET A 1 -39.16 -23.12 -47.53
CA MET A 1 -38.12 -23.94 -46.89
C MET A 1 -36.92 -23.03 -46.74
N ASP A 2 -36.66 -22.65 -45.50
CA ASP A 2 -35.89 -21.48 -45.09
C ASP A 2 -34.39 -21.81 -44.96
N PRO A 3 -33.46 -20.99 -45.51
CA PRO A 3 -32.03 -21.12 -45.27
C PRO A 3 -31.56 -19.96 -44.37
N ASN A 4 -31.59 -20.14 -43.04
CA ASN A 4 -30.92 -19.27 -42.08
C ASN A 4 -30.84 -19.93 -40.70
N GLU A 5 -29.85 -20.81 -40.50
CA GLU A 5 -29.37 -21.14 -39.16
C GLU A 5 -28.07 -20.36 -38.91
N HIS A 6 -28.23 -19.17 -38.32
CA HIS A 6 -27.13 -18.50 -37.64
C HIS A 6 -26.70 -19.38 -36.46
N GLN A 7 -25.59 -20.09 -36.63
CA GLN A 7 -24.86 -20.70 -35.54
C GLN A 7 -24.38 -19.59 -34.62
N THR A 8 -25.08 -19.41 -33.51
CA THR A 8 -24.71 -18.47 -32.46
C THR A 8 -23.40 -18.95 -31.84
N ASP A 9 -22.34 -18.21 -32.11
CA ASP A 9 -21.01 -18.42 -31.55
C ASP A 9 -21.10 -18.13 -30.05
N ALA A 10 -21.38 -19.17 -29.25
CA ALA A 10 -21.36 -19.06 -27.79
C ALA A 10 -19.96 -18.57 -27.38
N PRO A 11 -19.84 -17.54 -26.51
CA PRO A 11 -18.56 -16.96 -26.17
C PRO A 11 -17.64 -18.07 -25.64
N ARG A 12 -16.56 -18.35 -26.39
CA ARG A 12 -15.49 -19.27 -25.95
C ARG A 12 -14.99 -18.79 -24.59
N ARG A 13 -15.18 -19.62 -23.57
CA ARG A 13 -14.74 -19.33 -22.20
C ARG A 13 -13.21 -19.10 -22.19
N PRO A 14 -12.70 -18.07 -21.50
CA PRO A 14 -11.26 -17.83 -21.43
C PRO A 14 -10.57 -19.01 -20.74
N LYS A 15 -9.38 -19.38 -21.23
CA LYS A 15 -8.58 -20.47 -20.64
C LYS A 15 -8.04 -20.00 -19.29
N LYS A 16 -8.26 -20.78 -18.23
CA LYS A 16 -7.75 -20.50 -16.87
C LYS A 16 -6.84 -21.62 -16.39
N LEU A 17 -5.71 -21.26 -15.78
CA LEU A 17 -4.85 -22.16 -15.03
C LEU A 17 -5.21 -22.02 -13.55
N ILE A 18 -5.77 -23.08 -12.97
CA ILE A 18 -6.15 -23.12 -11.55
C ILE A 18 -5.00 -23.72 -10.75
N TYR A 19 -4.53 -23.00 -9.74
CA TYR A 19 -3.57 -23.46 -8.74
C TYR A 19 -4.34 -23.92 -7.51
N VAL A 20 -4.47 -25.23 -7.36
CA VAL A 20 -5.09 -25.83 -6.19
C VAL A 20 -4.06 -25.88 -5.07
N THR A 21 -4.35 -25.20 -3.96
CA THR A 21 -3.62 -25.43 -2.72
C THR A 21 -3.96 -26.84 -2.27
N LEU A 22 -2.99 -27.76 -2.37
CA LEU A 22 -3.10 -29.06 -1.73
C LEU A 22 -3.11 -28.82 -0.23
N THR A 23 -4.29 -28.86 0.38
CA THR A 23 -4.38 -28.93 1.84
C THR A 23 -3.73 -30.25 2.26
N TYR A 24 -2.73 -30.17 3.13
CA TYR A 24 -2.14 -31.33 3.75
C TYR A 24 -3.25 -32.06 4.51
N GLN A 25 -3.69 -33.21 4.00
CA GLN A 25 -4.52 -34.13 4.79
C GLN A 25 -3.62 -34.63 5.92
N SER A 26 -3.83 -34.13 7.14
CA SER A 26 -3.29 -34.78 8.33
C SER A 26 -3.71 -36.25 8.28
N PRO A 27 -2.76 -37.21 8.37
CA PRO A 27 -3.15 -38.60 8.46
C PRO A 27 -4.03 -38.77 9.70
N GLN A 28 -5.26 -39.25 9.47
CA GLN A 28 -6.15 -39.72 10.52
C GLN A 28 -5.45 -40.88 11.22
N VAL A 29 -4.82 -40.61 12.37
CA VAL A 29 -4.31 -41.67 13.24
C VAL A 29 -5.54 -42.28 13.91
N ALA A 30 -5.87 -43.51 13.52
CA ALA A 30 -6.90 -44.30 14.19
C ALA A 30 -6.50 -44.51 15.67
N PRO A 31 -7.44 -44.45 16.61
CA PRO A 31 -7.15 -44.64 18.02
C PRO A 31 -6.88 -46.13 18.28
N GLY A 32 -5.61 -46.45 18.52
CA GLY A 32 -5.18 -47.79 18.94
C GLY A 32 -4.07 -48.30 18.05
N ASP A 33 -2.83 -47.90 18.35
CA ASP A 33 -1.62 -48.73 18.23
C ASP A 33 -0.40 -47.88 18.65
N ILE A 34 -0.19 -47.77 19.96
CA ILE A 34 1.10 -47.33 20.52
C ILE A 34 1.62 -48.51 21.35
N ALA A 35 2.56 -49.26 20.78
CA ALA A 35 3.38 -50.21 21.52
C ALA A 35 4.45 -49.45 22.34
N PRO A 36 4.80 -49.91 23.55
CA PRO A 36 5.72 -49.18 24.42
C PRO A 36 7.17 -49.40 23.97
N THR A 37 7.87 -48.34 23.61
CA THR A 37 9.33 -48.37 23.47
C THR A 37 9.98 -48.04 24.82
N SER A 38 10.84 -48.96 25.27
CA SER A 38 11.58 -48.96 26.53
C SER A 38 12.52 -47.77 26.68
N ASN A 39 12.48 -47.16 27.87
CA ASN A 39 13.42 -46.15 28.36
C ASN A 39 14.75 -46.78 28.80
N GLU A 40 15.86 -46.32 28.25
CA GLU A 40 17.16 -46.32 28.92
C GLU A 40 17.79 -44.91 28.79
N PRO A 41 18.23 -44.27 29.89
CA PRO A 41 18.77 -42.92 29.84
C PRO A 41 20.28 -42.93 29.54
N THR A 42 20.69 -42.13 28.55
CA THR A 42 22.09 -41.73 28.33
C THR A 42 22.42 -40.54 29.24
N PRO A 43 23.58 -40.48 29.92
CA PRO A 43 23.87 -39.41 30.89
C PRO A 43 24.26 -38.10 30.19
N GLU A 44 23.54 -37.02 30.48
CA GLU A 44 23.91 -35.63 30.14
C GLU A 44 25.00 -35.09 31.08
N PRO A 45 25.90 -34.20 30.60
CA PRO A 45 26.91 -33.55 31.44
C PRO A 45 26.30 -32.45 32.32
N GLN A 46 26.67 -32.45 33.60
CA GLN A 46 26.22 -31.45 34.59
C GLN A 46 26.68 -30.02 34.24
N PRO A 47 25.80 -29.00 34.31
CA PRO A 47 26.20 -27.60 34.25
C PRO A 47 26.87 -27.16 35.55
N GLN A 48 27.99 -26.46 35.45
CA GLN A 48 28.63 -25.77 36.57
C GLN A 48 27.74 -24.64 37.09
N ALA A 49 27.61 -24.53 38.41
CA ALA A 49 26.77 -23.54 39.07
C ALA A 49 27.36 -22.12 38.98
N THR A 50 26.65 -21.22 38.32
CA THR A 50 26.85 -19.76 38.39
C THR A 50 26.04 -19.21 39.58
N PRO A 51 26.57 -18.28 40.40
CA PRO A 51 25.82 -17.75 41.53
C PRO A 51 24.57 -16.99 41.09
N ALA A 52 23.45 -17.23 41.77
CA ALA A 52 22.16 -16.59 41.51
C ALA A 52 22.23 -15.08 41.81
N PRO A 53 21.69 -14.21 40.93
CA PRO A 53 21.66 -12.77 41.17
C PRO A 53 20.70 -12.44 42.33
N THR A 54 21.08 -11.46 43.15
CA THR A 54 20.26 -10.93 44.25
C THR A 54 18.94 -10.34 43.76
N ALA A 55 17.88 -10.43 44.58
CA ALA A 55 16.50 -10.03 44.26
C ALA A 55 16.31 -8.57 43.72
N ILE A 56 17.32 -7.70 43.87
CA ILE A 56 17.33 -6.33 43.33
C ILE A 56 17.64 -6.31 41.81
N GLU A 57 18.37 -7.30 41.29
CA GLU A 57 18.69 -7.43 39.86
C GLU A 57 17.46 -7.86 39.03
N ALA A 58 16.63 -8.74 39.59
CA ALA A 58 15.43 -9.29 38.94
C ALA A 58 14.33 -8.25 38.68
N LEU A 59 14.39 -7.09 39.34
CA LEU A 59 13.45 -5.98 39.18
C LEU A 59 13.81 -5.05 38.01
N ARG A 60 14.98 -5.20 37.36
CA ARG A 60 15.44 -4.28 36.29
C ARG A 60 15.40 -4.82 34.86
N THR A 61 15.00 -6.06 34.64
CA THR A 61 15.11 -6.69 33.32
C THR A 61 13.76 -7.23 32.82
N SER A 62 12.86 -6.33 32.44
CA SER A 62 11.71 -6.67 31.59
C SER A 62 11.66 -5.82 30.31
N THR A 63 12.77 -5.20 29.95
CA THR A 63 13.00 -4.62 28.63
C THR A 63 14.06 -5.49 27.97
N SER A 64 13.64 -6.42 27.10
CA SER A 64 14.55 -7.27 26.33
C SER A 64 15.28 -6.40 25.30
N THR A 65 16.28 -5.67 25.76
CA THR A 65 17.35 -5.16 24.91
C THR A 65 18.23 -6.37 24.59
N PRO A 66 18.68 -6.60 23.35
CA PRO A 66 19.56 -7.73 23.06
C PRO A 66 20.79 -7.68 23.97
N ASP A 67 21.03 -8.74 24.74
CA ASP A 67 22.23 -8.82 25.59
C ASP A 67 23.48 -8.91 24.71
N SER A 68 24.62 -8.42 25.22
CA SER A 68 25.93 -8.45 24.52
C SER A 68 26.34 -9.83 23.98
N ILE A 69 25.80 -10.92 24.53
CA ILE A 69 25.96 -12.29 24.04
C ILE A 69 25.25 -12.49 22.70
N THR A 70 24.00 -12.03 22.56
CA THR A 70 23.30 -12.03 21.25
C THR A 70 24.00 -11.14 20.23
N GLU A 71 24.60 -10.03 20.67
CA GLU A 71 25.39 -9.16 19.79
C GLU A 71 26.65 -9.87 19.28
N THR A 72 27.31 -10.67 20.14
CA THR A 72 28.51 -11.44 19.78
C THR A 72 28.18 -12.63 18.87
N GLU A 73 27.04 -13.31 19.05
CA GLU A 73 26.55 -14.35 18.12
C GLU A 73 26.11 -13.78 16.76
N VAL A 74 25.52 -12.58 16.75
CA VAL A 74 25.13 -11.87 15.51
C VAL A 74 26.35 -11.35 14.75
N LEU A 75 27.40 -10.92 15.44
CA LEU A 75 28.66 -10.46 14.84
C LEU A 75 29.57 -11.61 14.40
N SER A 76 29.56 -12.75 15.11
CA SER A 76 30.40 -13.91 14.79
C SER A 76 29.89 -14.72 13.60
N ASN A 77 28.58 -14.68 13.35
CA ASN A 77 28.04 -15.01 12.04
C ASN A 77 28.32 -13.84 11.10
N ALA A 78 29.52 -13.83 10.49
CA ALA A 78 29.75 -13.09 9.26
C ALA A 78 28.47 -13.20 8.43
N ALA A 79 27.84 -12.05 8.15
CA ALA A 79 26.45 -11.93 7.74
C ALA A 79 26.02 -13.10 6.84
N ARG A 80 24.75 -13.49 6.84
CA ARG A 80 24.14 -14.49 5.91
C ARG A 80 24.42 -14.26 4.40
N ALA A 81 25.40 -13.46 4.01
CA ALA A 81 26.13 -13.27 2.77
C ALA A 81 26.23 -14.46 1.82
N HIS A 82 26.18 -15.70 2.29
CA HIS A 82 26.09 -16.87 1.42
C HIS A 82 24.63 -17.25 1.05
N GLN A 83 23.70 -16.29 1.04
CA GLN A 83 22.27 -16.52 0.74
C GLN A 83 21.98 -16.86 -0.73
N PHE A 84 22.85 -16.44 -1.65
CA PHE A 84 22.58 -16.57 -3.08
C PHE A 84 23.64 -17.41 -3.76
N GLY A 85 23.37 -18.67 -4.11
CA GLY A 85 24.32 -19.56 -4.75
C GLY A 85 23.71 -20.55 -5.75
N THR A 86 22.38 -20.50 -5.94
CA THR A 86 21.65 -21.58 -6.60
C THR A 86 21.49 -21.37 -8.10
N ASN A 87 21.45 -20.12 -8.58
CA ASN A 87 21.11 -19.84 -9.97
C ASN A 87 22.30 -19.36 -10.81
N PRO A 88 22.38 -19.73 -12.12
CA PRO A 88 23.27 -19.09 -13.09
C PRO A 88 22.78 -17.67 -13.46
N PRO A 89 23.55 -16.85 -14.21
CA PRO A 89 23.05 -15.57 -14.73
C PRO A 89 21.78 -15.76 -15.56
N LEU A 90 20.78 -14.92 -15.30
CA LEU A 90 19.56 -14.86 -16.09
C LEU A 90 19.76 -13.94 -17.29
N THR A 91 19.48 -14.45 -18.48
CA THR A 91 19.68 -13.74 -19.75
C THR A 91 18.35 -13.44 -20.44
N ILE A 92 18.32 -12.46 -21.34
CA ILE A 92 17.11 -12.09 -22.10
C ILE A 92 16.55 -13.29 -22.86
N SER A 93 17.40 -14.18 -23.39
CA SER A 93 16.97 -15.41 -24.08
C SER A 93 16.22 -16.41 -23.21
N GLN A 94 16.36 -16.32 -21.88
CA GLN A 94 15.66 -17.15 -20.91
C GLN A 94 14.37 -16.50 -20.41
N ILE A 95 14.07 -15.27 -20.84
CA ILE A 95 12.83 -14.57 -20.54
C ILE A 95 11.87 -14.73 -21.72
N HIS A 96 10.61 -15.07 -21.43
CA HIS A 96 9.55 -15.15 -22.41
C HIS A 96 9.18 -13.73 -22.90
N GLY A 97 9.85 -13.26 -23.95
CA GLY A 97 9.85 -11.86 -24.39
C GLY A 97 8.51 -11.29 -24.87
N THR A 98 7.46 -12.08 -24.97
CA THR A 98 6.13 -11.65 -25.46
C THR A 98 5.01 -11.80 -24.44
N ASN A 99 5.20 -12.51 -23.32
CA ASN A 99 4.12 -12.76 -22.38
C ASN A 99 4.64 -12.99 -20.96
N PRO A 100 4.44 -12.03 -20.03
CA PRO A 100 4.88 -12.18 -18.64
C PRO A 100 4.12 -13.30 -17.90
N LEU A 101 2.89 -13.64 -18.27
CA LEU A 101 2.12 -14.73 -17.66
C LEU A 101 2.79 -16.08 -17.92
N HIS A 102 3.31 -16.29 -19.14
CA HIS A 102 4.04 -17.50 -19.47
C HIS A 102 5.36 -17.60 -18.71
N GLN A 103 6.09 -16.48 -18.59
CA GLN A 103 7.32 -16.44 -17.80
C GLN A 103 7.04 -16.76 -16.33
N PHE A 104 6.00 -16.17 -15.75
CA PHE A 104 5.57 -16.43 -14.39
C PHE A 104 5.22 -17.90 -14.20
N ASN A 105 4.37 -18.48 -15.05
CA ASN A 105 3.98 -19.89 -14.95
C ASN A 105 5.20 -20.84 -15.09
N THR A 106 6.18 -20.48 -15.92
CA THR A 106 7.43 -21.25 -16.05
C THR A 106 8.22 -21.27 -14.74
N TRP A 107 8.35 -20.11 -14.08
CA TRP A 107 9.02 -20.05 -12.78
C TRP A 107 8.20 -20.67 -11.64
N PHE A 108 6.88 -20.51 -11.69
CA PHE A 108 5.96 -21.09 -10.70
C PHE A 108 6.00 -22.62 -10.71
N ARG A 109 6.24 -23.22 -11.88
CA ARG A 109 6.38 -24.68 -12.07
C ARG A 109 7.81 -25.17 -11.96
N ASP A 110 8.75 -24.34 -11.46
CA ASP A 110 10.12 -24.77 -11.25
C ASP A 110 10.13 -25.94 -10.24
N PRO A 111 10.68 -27.11 -10.58
CA PRO A 111 10.63 -28.30 -9.74
C PRO A 111 11.36 -28.14 -8.39
N ARG A 112 12.20 -27.10 -8.25
CA ARG A 112 12.86 -26.75 -6.98
C ARG A 112 11.91 -26.05 -6.00
N LEU A 113 10.73 -25.60 -6.45
CA LEU A 113 9.64 -25.12 -5.61
C LEU A 113 8.81 -26.32 -5.14
N SER A 114 9.05 -26.78 -3.92
CA SER A 114 8.22 -27.83 -3.32
C SER A 114 6.80 -27.32 -3.11
N ALA A 115 5.79 -28.17 -3.35
CA ALA A 115 4.42 -27.84 -2.98
C ALA A 115 4.27 -27.53 -1.47
N SER A 116 5.11 -28.15 -0.63
CA SER A 116 5.11 -27.88 0.82
C SER A 116 5.57 -26.47 1.18
N SER A 117 6.21 -25.73 0.26
CA SER A 117 6.58 -24.32 0.49
C SER A 117 5.48 -23.33 0.10
N ALA A 118 4.29 -23.82 -0.29
CA ALA A 118 3.15 -23.00 -0.72
C ALA A 118 3.56 -21.88 -1.70
N PRO A 119 4.12 -22.21 -2.88
CA PRO A 119 4.67 -21.22 -3.82
C PRO A 119 3.64 -20.19 -4.32
N GLU A 120 2.34 -20.46 -4.19
CA GLU A 120 1.24 -19.52 -4.42
C GLU A 120 1.13 -18.37 -3.41
N THR A 121 1.85 -18.47 -2.29
CA THR A 121 1.86 -17.45 -1.24
C THR A 121 2.48 -16.16 -1.77
N CYS A 122 1.74 -15.06 -1.66
CA CYS A 122 2.18 -13.75 -2.09
C CYS A 122 1.69 -12.65 -1.15
N THR A 123 2.37 -11.50 -1.17
CA THR A 123 1.93 -10.32 -0.44
C THR A 123 1.11 -9.43 -1.36
N LEU A 124 -0.15 -9.17 -1.00
CA LEU A 124 -0.99 -8.17 -1.62
C LEU A 124 -0.81 -6.82 -0.91
N SER A 125 -0.28 -5.86 -1.66
CA SER A 125 -0.10 -4.48 -1.22
C SER A 125 -1.12 -3.57 -1.92
N THR A 126 -1.75 -2.69 -1.13
CA THR A 126 -2.78 -1.73 -1.57
C THR A 126 -2.61 -0.45 -0.77
N ALA A 127 -3.15 0.67 -1.25
CA ALA A 127 -3.07 1.95 -0.56
C ALA A 127 -4.45 2.60 -0.42
N SER A 128 -4.76 3.07 0.79
CA SER A 128 -6.02 3.77 1.10
C SER A 128 -5.96 5.23 0.67
N LEU A 129 -6.89 5.67 -0.17
CA LEU A 129 -7.08 7.08 -0.51
C LEU A 129 -8.13 7.73 0.42
N PRO A 130 -7.99 9.03 0.74
CA PRO A 130 -6.98 9.97 0.24
C PRO A 130 -5.63 9.93 0.99
N SER A 131 -5.54 9.19 2.10
CA SER A 131 -4.35 9.22 2.98
C SER A 131 -3.04 8.77 2.33
N GLY A 132 -3.11 7.94 1.29
CA GLY A 132 -1.96 7.26 0.69
C GLY A 132 -1.38 6.15 1.58
N ARG A 133 -2.03 5.81 2.71
CA ARG A 133 -1.53 4.81 3.65
C ARG A 133 -1.49 3.43 2.99
N VAL A 134 -0.30 2.87 2.88
CA VAL A 134 -0.06 1.54 2.32
C VAL A 134 -0.31 0.48 3.39
N SER A 135 -0.92 -0.64 2.98
CA SER A 135 -0.97 -1.85 3.79
C SER A 135 -0.58 -3.06 2.93
N GLY A 136 0.03 -4.07 3.54
CA GLY A 136 0.39 -5.33 2.91
C GLY A 136 -0.13 -6.50 3.74
N ARG A 137 -0.64 -7.56 3.10
CA ARG A 137 -0.95 -8.82 3.80
C ARG A 137 -0.70 -10.02 2.90
N VAL A 138 -0.50 -11.18 3.50
CA VAL A 138 -0.35 -12.44 2.75
C VAL A 138 -1.70 -12.89 2.18
N VAL A 139 -1.69 -13.31 0.93
CA VAL A 139 -2.78 -13.96 0.20
C VAL A 139 -2.22 -15.11 -0.63
N TYR A 140 -3.10 -15.92 -1.20
CA TYR A 140 -2.72 -17.04 -2.05
C TYR A 140 -3.22 -16.79 -3.47
N LEU A 141 -2.31 -16.90 -4.45
CA LEU A 141 -2.69 -16.98 -5.86
C LEU A 141 -3.55 -18.23 -6.08
N LYS A 142 -4.66 -18.09 -6.77
CA LYS A 142 -5.56 -19.23 -7.06
C LYS A 142 -5.69 -19.50 -8.54
N GLU A 143 -5.70 -18.47 -9.37
CA GLU A 143 -5.78 -18.67 -10.81
C GLU A 143 -4.84 -17.71 -11.54
N LEU A 144 -4.33 -18.17 -12.67
CA LEU A 144 -3.77 -17.31 -13.71
C LEU A 144 -4.71 -17.42 -14.91
N ASP A 145 -5.29 -16.30 -15.31
CA ASP A 145 -6.07 -16.25 -16.54
C ASP A 145 -5.34 -15.44 -17.61
N GLU A 146 -5.97 -15.29 -18.77
CA GLU A 146 -5.40 -14.62 -19.93
C GLU A 146 -5.09 -13.13 -19.68
N ARG A 147 -5.64 -12.55 -18.60
CA ARG A 147 -5.56 -11.13 -18.28
C ARG A 147 -4.70 -10.85 -17.05
N GLY A 148 -4.57 -11.79 -16.10
CA GLY A 148 -3.79 -11.54 -14.88
C GLY A 148 -3.83 -12.62 -13.80
N TRP A 149 -3.46 -12.20 -12.59
CA TRP A 149 -3.34 -13.03 -11.39
C TRP A 149 -4.57 -12.88 -10.52
N VAL A 150 -5.22 -13.99 -10.18
CA VAL A 150 -6.48 -14.00 -9.45
C VAL A 150 -6.28 -14.46 -8.01
N VAL A 151 -6.79 -13.65 -7.08
CA VAL A 151 -6.84 -13.95 -5.65
C VAL A 151 -8.28 -13.88 -5.16
N TYR A 152 -8.66 -14.74 -4.22
CA TYR A 152 -10.00 -14.77 -3.65
C TYR A 152 -9.96 -14.34 -2.19
N SER A 153 -10.91 -13.49 -1.79
CA SER A 153 -10.98 -12.93 -0.44
C SER A 153 -12.38 -12.44 -0.12
N ASN A 154 -12.59 -12.04 1.14
CA ASN A 154 -13.62 -11.07 1.48
C ASN A 154 -13.16 -9.68 0.97
N TRP A 155 -14.00 -9.06 0.13
CA TRP A 155 -13.81 -7.72 -0.44
C TRP A 155 -14.90 -6.74 -0.01
N GLY A 156 -15.85 -7.17 0.84
CA GLY A 156 -16.90 -6.31 1.38
C GLY A 156 -16.53 -5.59 2.68
N SER A 157 -15.47 -6.03 3.39
CA SER A 157 -15.03 -5.35 4.62
C SER A 157 -14.49 -3.93 4.36
N ARG A 158 -14.97 -2.98 5.16
CA ARG A 158 -14.57 -1.57 5.12
C ARG A 158 -13.20 -1.35 5.73
N GLU A 159 -12.85 -2.07 6.79
CA GLU A 159 -11.52 -2.02 7.41
C GLU A 159 -10.46 -2.84 6.64
N GLY A 160 -10.91 -3.65 5.68
CA GLY A 160 -10.08 -4.57 4.92
C GLY A 160 -9.54 -4.02 3.61
N LYS A 161 -9.00 -4.94 2.80
CA LYS A 161 -8.52 -4.66 1.44
C LYS A 161 -9.65 -4.20 0.51
N GLY A 162 -10.87 -4.69 0.74
CA GLY A 162 -12.09 -4.29 0.03
C GLY A 162 -12.31 -2.79 0.00
N GLY A 163 -12.47 -2.18 1.19
CA GLY A 163 -12.66 -0.73 1.33
C GLY A 163 -11.52 0.10 0.73
N GLN A 164 -10.27 -0.37 0.78
CA GLN A 164 -9.13 0.34 0.17
C GLN A 164 -9.22 0.36 -1.36
N VAL A 165 -9.62 -0.76 -1.97
CA VAL A 165 -9.57 -0.98 -3.42
C VAL A 165 -10.83 -0.49 -4.12
N PHE A 166 -11.99 -0.83 -3.57
CA PHE A 166 -13.29 -0.55 -4.18
C PHE A 166 -14.05 0.57 -3.50
N GLY A 167 -13.54 1.12 -2.39
CA GLY A 167 -14.22 2.18 -1.66
C GLY A 167 -15.37 1.63 -0.81
N LEU A 168 -16.13 2.55 -0.22
CA LEU A 168 -17.23 2.25 0.69
C LEU A 168 -18.55 2.45 -0.04
N SER A 169 -19.39 1.42 -0.17
CA SER A 169 -20.81 1.64 -0.44
C SER A 169 -21.48 2.12 0.86
N GLU A 170 -22.48 3.00 0.77
CA GLU A 170 -23.18 3.57 1.94
C GLU A 170 -23.79 2.49 2.86
N ASN A 171 -24.02 1.28 2.33
CA ASN A 171 -24.62 0.16 3.05
C ASN A 171 -23.63 -0.93 3.53
N ALA A 172 -22.31 -0.76 3.31
CA ALA A 172 -21.35 -1.83 3.63
C ALA A 172 -21.19 -2.13 5.13
N ASP A 173 -21.51 -1.17 6.02
CA ASP A 173 -21.51 -1.36 7.49
C ASP A 173 -22.89 -1.70 8.07
N ILE A 174 -23.97 -1.75 7.27
CA ILE A 174 -25.34 -1.98 7.82
C ILE A 174 -25.58 -3.47 8.17
N LEU A 175 -24.61 -4.36 7.93
CA LEU A 175 -24.71 -5.76 8.28
C LEU A 175 -24.25 -6.04 9.73
N ASP A 176 -24.83 -5.33 10.71
CA ASP A 176 -24.89 -5.88 12.08
C ASP A 176 -25.74 -7.17 12.09
N ALA A 177 -26.61 -7.36 11.08
CA ALA A 177 -27.26 -8.61 10.74
C ALA A 177 -26.59 -9.27 9.53
N MET A 178 -26.30 -10.57 9.64
CA MET A 178 -25.76 -11.36 8.54
C MET A 178 -26.79 -11.47 7.39
N PRO A 179 -26.39 -11.30 6.12
CA PRO A 179 -27.33 -11.34 5.01
C PRO A 179 -27.96 -12.73 4.83
N GLU A 180 -29.22 -12.77 4.39
CA GLU A 180 -29.96 -14.02 4.10
C GLU A 180 -29.52 -14.64 2.77
N PRO A 181 -29.50 -15.98 2.62
CA PRO A 181 -29.12 -16.62 1.37
C PRO A 181 -30.09 -16.19 0.27
N GLY A 182 -29.57 -15.54 -0.78
CA GLY A 182 -30.38 -15.05 -1.90
C GLY A 182 -30.89 -13.61 -1.77
N SER A 183 -30.53 -12.87 -0.72
CA SER A 183 -30.80 -11.42 -0.66
C SER A 183 -29.94 -10.68 -1.70
N GLU A 184 -30.56 -9.88 -2.58
CA GLU A 184 -29.91 -9.08 -3.63
C GLU A 184 -29.06 -7.90 -3.11
N GLN A 185 -28.70 -7.87 -1.83
CA GLN A 185 -27.92 -6.79 -1.22
C GLN A 185 -26.40 -6.98 -1.43
N ALA A 186 -25.81 -5.96 -2.06
CA ALA A 186 -24.39 -5.70 -2.24
C ALA A 186 -23.60 -6.82 -2.96
N THR A 187 -23.94 -7.04 -4.24
CA THR A 187 -22.93 -7.48 -5.22
C THR A 187 -21.71 -6.54 -5.11
N ILE A 188 -20.50 -7.04 -5.37
CA ILE A 188 -19.32 -6.19 -5.64
C ILE A 188 -19.62 -5.41 -6.93
N THR A 189 -20.50 -4.40 -6.86
CA THR A 189 -20.85 -3.55 -7.97
C THR A 189 -19.64 -2.66 -8.20
N ALA A 190 -19.10 -2.70 -9.41
CA ALA A 190 -17.90 -1.99 -9.86
C ALA A 190 -18.02 -0.45 -9.80
N ASP A 191 -19.06 0.07 -9.14
CA ASP A 191 -19.51 1.45 -9.18
C ASP A 191 -19.48 2.03 -7.76
N VAL A 192 -18.29 2.45 -7.33
CA VAL A 192 -18.07 3.32 -6.16
C VAL A 192 -16.82 4.16 -6.45
N GLY A 193 -17.04 5.44 -6.78
CA GLY A 193 -16.00 6.39 -7.20
C GLY A 193 -15.05 6.91 -6.12
N SER A 194 -14.57 6.08 -5.19
CA SER A 194 -13.66 6.52 -4.11
C SER A 194 -12.52 5.56 -3.74
N GLY A 195 -12.54 4.31 -4.21
CA GLY A 195 -11.48 3.33 -3.94
C GLY A 195 -10.23 3.48 -4.83
N ASN A 196 -9.10 2.94 -4.37
CA ASN A 196 -7.85 2.89 -5.12
C ASN A 196 -7.62 1.51 -5.73
N LYS A 197 -7.92 1.35 -7.01
CA LYS A 197 -7.79 0.07 -7.72
C LYS A 197 -6.33 -0.37 -7.94
N TRP A 198 -5.34 0.46 -7.61
CA TRP A 198 -3.94 0.06 -7.73
C TRP A 198 -3.53 -0.95 -6.66
N GLY A 199 -2.89 -2.02 -7.10
CA GLY A 199 -2.36 -3.05 -6.23
C GLY A 199 -1.04 -3.64 -6.74
N ALA A 200 -0.35 -4.33 -5.84
CA ALA A 200 0.84 -5.09 -6.17
C ALA A 200 0.82 -6.47 -5.51
N LEU A 201 1.19 -7.50 -6.25
CA LEU A 201 1.46 -8.84 -5.74
C LEU A 201 2.96 -9.09 -5.76
N THR A 202 3.51 -9.53 -4.62
CA THR A 202 4.92 -9.93 -4.52
C THR A 202 5.03 -11.40 -4.11
N PHE A 203 5.68 -12.19 -4.96
CA PHE A 203 6.04 -13.58 -4.71
C PHE A 203 7.50 -13.64 -4.31
N SER A 204 7.81 -14.29 -3.19
CA SER A 204 9.19 -14.47 -2.72
C SER A 204 9.46 -15.96 -2.56
N TRP A 205 10.30 -16.51 -3.44
CA TRP A 205 10.68 -17.91 -3.42
C TRP A 205 12.12 -18.06 -2.97
N ALA A 206 12.30 -18.08 -1.65
CA ALA A 206 13.62 -18.08 -1.02
C ALA A 206 14.49 -19.29 -1.45
N THR A 207 13.88 -20.48 -1.60
CA THR A 207 14.60 -21.73 -1.95
C THR A 207 15.27 -21.69 -3.31
N VAL A 208 14.68 -20.95 -4.25
CA VAL A 208 15.23 -20.75 -5.60
C VAL A 208 15.75 -19.34 -5.80
N GLU A 209 15.86 -18.55 -4.73
CA GLU A 209 16.40 -17.19 -4.75
C GLU A 209 15.75 -16.30 -5.82
N ARG A 210 14.44 -16.39 -5.99
CA ARG A 210 13.68 -15.60 -6.98
C ARG A 210 12.59 -14.79 -6.33
N GLN A 211 12.25 -13.70 -6.98
CA GLN A 211 11.12 -12.87 -6.62
C GLN A 211 10.39 -12.47 -7.91
N VAL A 212 9.07 -12.45 -7.85
CA VAL A 212 8.24 -11.84 -8.90
C VAL A 212 7.40 -10.73 -8.29
N ARG A 213 7.40 -9.57 -8.92
CA ARG A 213 6.51 -8.45 -8.57
C ARG A 213 5.58 -8.18 -9.74
N VAL A 214 4.29 -8.11 -9.44
CA VAL A 214 3.24 -7.75 -10.38
C VAL A 214 2.59 -6.47 -9.87
N GLU A 215 2.52 -5.45 -10.71
CA GLU A 215 1.92 -4.15 -10.38
C GLU A 215 0.86 -3.80 -11.42
N GLY A 216 -0.30 -3.33 -10.98
CA GLY A 216 -1.38 -2.93 -11.89
C GLY A 216 -2.73 -2.72 -11.22
N LEU A 217 -3.80 -2.85 -12.00
CA LEU A 217 -5.16 -2.59 -11.57
C LEU A 217 -5.88 -3.85 -11.09
N LEU A 218 -6.60 -3.73 -9.98
CA LEU A 218 -7.45 -4.76 -9.42
C LEU A 218 -8.86 -4.64 -10.00
N GLU A 219 -9.33 -5.74 -10.58
CA GLU A 219 -10.67 -5.86 -11.15
C GLU A 219 -11.43 -7.00 -10.47
N PRO A 220 -12.67 -6.78 -10.01
CA PRO A 220 -13.48 -7.86 -9.47
C PRO A 220 -13.84 -8.85 -10.59
N LEU A 221 -13.85 -10.14 -10.26
CA LEU A 221 -14.44 -11.16 -11.11
C LEU A 221 -15.96 -11.05 -11.11
N SER A 222 -16.60 -11.64 -12.11
CA SER A 222 -18.06 -11.79 -12.07
C SER A 222 -18.50 -12.68 -10.90
N ARG A 223 -19.76 -12.56 -10.50
CA ARG A 223 -20.32 -13.40 -9.43
C ARG A 223 -20.28 -14.87 -9.82
N GLU A 224 -20.57 -15.17 -11.08
CA GLU A 224 -20.55 -16.51 -11.65
C GLU A 224 -19.14 -17.11 -11.62
N GLU A 225 -18.13 -16.33 -12.03
CA GLU A 225 -16.72 -16.74 -11.94
C GLU A 225 -16.29 -17.01 -10.50
N SER A 226 -16.77 -16.20 -9.56
CA SER A 226 -16.48 -16.38 -8.14
C SER A 226 -17.16 -17.61 -7.54
N GLU A 227 -18.41 -17.88 -7.94
CA GLU A 227 -19.20 -19.01 -7.50
C GLU A 227 -18.59 -20.35 -7.98
N LEU A 228 -17.98 -20.38 -9.17
CA LEU A 228 -17.29 -21.57 -9.68
C LEU A 228 -16.15 -22.01 -8.75
N TYR A 229 -15.26 -21.09 -8.38
CA TYR A 229 -14.18 -21.39 -7.44
C TYR A 229 -14.71 -21.59 -6.00
N TRP A 230 -15.77 -20.88 -5.60
CA TRP A 230 -16.38 -21.07 -4.28
C TRP A 230 -16.84 -22.52 -4.05
N ARG A 231 -17.47 -23.14 -5.06
CA ARG A 231 -17.93 -24.53 -4.98
C ARG A 231 -16.80 -25.55 -4.83
N THR A 232 -15.58 -25.24 -5.28
CA THR A 232 -14.44 -26.15 -5.10
C THR A 232 -13.86 -26.12 -3.69
N ARG A 233 -14.28 -25.17 -2.84
CA ARG A 233 -13.80 -25.08 -1.45
C ARG A 233 -14.44 -26.15 -0.59
N GLU A 234 -13.63 -26.75 0.29
CA GLU A 234 -14.12 -27.65 1.32
C GLU A 234 -15.23 -26.99 2.17
N ARG A 235 -16.14 -27.81 2.70
CA ARG A 235 -17.31 -27.31 3.44
C ARG A 235 -16.90 -26.43 4.63
N GLY A 236 -15.89 -26.82 5.40
CA GLY A 236 -15.38 -26.01 6.52
C GLY A 236 -14.88 -24.63 6.09
N SER A 237 -14.19 -24.54 4.95
CA SER A 237 -13.76 -23.27 4.35
C SER A 237 -14.93 -22.40 3.87
N ARG A 238 -16.01 -23.01 3.37
CA ARG A 238 -17.25 -22.30 2.99
C ARG A 238 -17.97 -21.76 4.23
N ILE A 239 -18.08 -22.55 5.29
CA ILE A 239 -18.61 -22.14 6.60
C ILE A 239 -17.79 -20.99 7.18
N GLY A 240 -16.46 -21.13 7.24
CA GLY A 240 -15.57 -20.08 7.73
C GLY A 240 -15.65 -18.79 6.90
N GLY A 241 -15.88 -18.91 5.59
CA GLY A 241 -16.12 -17.74 4.72
C GLY A 241 -17.38 -16.95 5.07
N TRP A 242 -18.44 -17.62 5.54
CA TRP A 242 -19.66 -16.97 6.05
C TRP A 242 -19.49 -16.44 7.47
N ALA A 243 -18.81 -17.19 8.35
CA ALA A 243 -18.63 -16.80 9.75
C ALA A 243 -17.63 -15.63 9.95
N SER A 244 -16.71 -15.44 8.99
CA SER A 244 -15.61 -14.49 9.12
C SER A 244 -15.99 -13.06 8.71
N TRP A 245 -16.09 -12.19 9.72
CA TRP A 245 -16.09 -10.73 9.54
C TRP A 245 -14.64 -10.28 9.37
N GLN A 246 -14.07 -10.62 8.22
CA GLN A 246 -12.65 -10.49 7.96
C GLN A 246 -12.19 -9.04 8.18
N SER A 247 -11.07 -8.88 8.89
CA SER A 247 -10.43 -7.58 9.23
C SER A 247 -11.06 -6.81 10.39
N ARG A 248 -12.19 -7.27 10.95
CA ARG A 248 -12.66 -6.74 12.24
C ARG A 248 -11.68 -7.13 13.34
N VAL A 249 -11.15 -6.14 14.04
CA VAL A 249 -10.21 -6.32 15.15
C VAL A 249 -10.96 -6.93 16.33
N LEU A 250 -10.45 -8.04 16.88
CA LEU A 250 -11.04 -8.68 18.07
C LEU A 250 -10.60 -8.00 19.36
N TRP A 251 -9.34 -7.59 19.40
CA TRP A 251 -8.74 -6.91 20.53
C TRP A 251 -7.67 -5.94 20.03
N SER A 252 -7.62 -4.74 20.61
CA SER A 252 -6.56 -3.76 20.41
C SER A 252 -5.98 -3.37 21.76
N ALA A 253 -4.67 -3.24 21.80
CA ALA A 253 -3.98 -2.84 23.01
C ALA A 253 -3.96 -1.31 23.08
N GLU A 254 -4.78 -0.71 23.94
CA GLU A 254 -4.55 0.69 24.31
C GLU A 254 -3.32 0.78 25.22
N PRO A 255 -2.49 1.83 25.12
CA PRO A 255 -1.25 1.93 25.90
C PRO A 255 -1.46 1.71 27.40
N GLU A 256 -2.53 2.28 27.96
CA GLU A 256 -2.90 2.13 29.37
C GLU A 256 -3.25 0.67 29.74
N GLN A 257 -3.90 -0.06 28.83
CA GLN A 257 -4.23 -1.47 29.03
C GLN A 257 -2.98 -2.36 28.94
N MET A 258 -2.00 -1.99 28.11
CA MET A 258 -0.71 -2.68 28.08
C MET A 258 0.06 -2.51 29.39
N GLU A 259 0.08 -1.29 29.95
CA GLU A 259 0.70 -1.02 31.25
C GLU A 259 0.02 -1.80 32.38
N GLU A 260 -1.30 -1.81 32.41
CA GLU A 260 -2.10 -2.57 33.39
C GLU A 260 -1.85 -4.08 33.26
N ASN A 261 -1.82 -4.63 32.06
CA ASN A 261 -1.50 -6.05 31.83
C ASN A 261 -0.07 -6.40 32.25
N GLN A 262 0.90 -5.51 31.99
CA GLN A 262 2.27 -5.68 32.48
C GLN A 262 2.33 -5.65 34.02
N ARG A 263 1.60 -4.74 34.66
CA ARG A 263 1.49 -4.67 36.13
C ARG A 263 0.90 -5.96 36.68
N ARG A 264 -0.22 -6.46 36.15
CA ARG A 264 -0.85 -7.73 36.57
C ARG A 264 0.10 -8.92 36.45
N LYS A 265 0.79 -9.06 35.31
CA LYS A 265 1.80 -10.11 35.10
C LYS A 265 2.94 -10.03 36.12
N SER A 266 3.40 -8.82 36.46
CA SER A 266 4.43 -8.64 37.48
C SER A 266 3.96 -9.02 38.89
N VAL A 267 2.71 -8.72 39.24
CA VAL A 267 2.10 -9.06 40.54
C VAL A 267 1.88 -10.57 40.68
N VAL A 268 1.37 -11.24 39.64
CA VAL A 268 1.19 -12.70 39.63
C VAL A 268 2.55 -13.42 39.75
N LYS A 269 3.59 -12.93 39.07
CA LYS A 269 4.95 -13.47 39.18
C LYS A 269 5.52 -13.32 40.60
N LEU A 270 5.20 -12.24 41.31
CA LEU A 270 5.59 -12.03 42.71
C LEU A 270 4.81 -12.95 43.67
N GLN A 271 3.51 -13.18 43.43
CA GLN A 271 2.66 -14.05 44.25
C GLN A 271 2.98 -15.55 44.08
N ALA A 272 3.43 -15.97 42.89
CA ALA A 272 3.84 -17.36 42.63
C ALA A 272 5.09 -17.79 43.43
N VAL A 273 5.82 -16.85 44.05
CA VAL A 273 7.02 -17.13 44.87
C VAL A 273 6.64 -17.61 46.29
N ASP A 274 5.42 -17.36 46.78
CA ASP A 274 5.04 -17.58 48.19
C ASP A 274 4.16 -18.83 48.45
N GLY A 275 4.20 -19.80 47.54
CA GLY A 275 3.72 -21.17 47.82
C GLY A 275 2.22 -21.41 47.58
N GLY A 276 1.94 -22.20 46.54
CA GLY A 276 0.66 -22.93 46.42
C GLY A 276 0.12 -23.03 44.99
N LYS A 277 0.26 -24.22 44.40
CA LYS A 277 -0.23 -24.71 43.09
C LYS A 277 0.59 -24.27 41.86
N THR A 278 1.29 -25.24 41.29
CA THR A 278 1.99 -25.16 40.00
C THR A 278 0.99 -25.09 38.85
N VAL A 279 0.75 -23.88 38.37
CA VAL A 279 0.16 -23.63 37.06
C VAL A 279 1.29 -23.80 36.03
N PRO A 280 1.07 -24.48 34.89
CA PRO A 280 2.04 -24.48 33.79
C PRO A 280 2.46 -23.05 33.44
N VAL A 281 3.75 -22.83 33.17
CA VAL A 281 4.39 -21.50 32.96
C VAL A 281 3.76 -20.73 31.78
N ASP A 282 3.05 -21.45 30.94
CA ASP A 282 2.44 -21.10 29.67
C ASP A 282 0.95 -20.73 29.75
N ILE A 283 0.31 -20.81 30.93
CA ILE A 283 -1.10 -20.43 31.12
C ILE A 283 -1.18 -19.19 32.02
N ASP A 284 -1.54 -18.05 31.41
CA ASP A 284 -1.82 -16.81 32.13
C ASP A 284 -3.21 -16.89 32.77
N GLN A 285 -3.29 -16.95 34.10
CA GLN A 285 -4.57 -16.97 34.84
C GLN A 285 -5.36 -15.66 34.75
N THR A 286 -4.82 -14.63 34.09
CA THR A 286 -5.49 -13.35 33.84
C THR A 286 -6.04 -13.23 32.41
N ASP A 287 -6.25 -14.36 31.74
CA ASP A 287 -6.70 -14.42 30.34
C ASP A 287 -7.93 -13.52 30.12
N VAL A 288 -7.69 -12.39 29.46
CA VAL A 288 -8.73 -11.47 29.03
C VAL A 288 -9.47 -12.15 27.88
N GLU A 289 -10.80 -12.06 27.83
CA GLU A 289 -11.58 -12.55 26.70
C GLU A 289 -11.07 -11.91 25.39
N ASP A 290 -10.26 -12.64 24.64
CA ASP A 290 -9.51 -12.19 23.45
C ASP A 290 -10.34 -12.25 22.16
N GLY A 291 -11.64 -12.55 22.30
CA GLY A 291 -12.58 -12.72 21.20
C GLY A 291 -12.55 -14.11 20.55
N ARG A 292 -11.76 -15.08 21.04
CA ARG A 292 -11.74 -16.44 20.47
C ARG A 292 -13.10 -17.13 20.59
N ALA A 293 -13.74 -17.06 21.75
CA ALA A 293 -15.06 -17.65 21.98
C ALA A 293 -16.14 -17.09 21.03
N LEU A 294 -16.07 -15.78 20.73
CA LEU A 294 -16.96 -15.13 19.77
C LEU A 294 -16.79 -15.70 18.35
N LEU A 295 -15.55 -15.98 17.91
CA LEU A 295 -15.32 -16.60 16.61
C LEU A 295 -15.90 -18.02 16.55
N GLU A 296 -15.73 -18.82 17.60
CA GLU A 296 -16.25 -20.18 17.65
C GLU A 296 -17.78 -20.20 17.66
N LEU A 297 -18.40 -19.29 18.40
CA LEU A 297 -19.85 -19.11 18.39
C LEU A 297 -20.38 -18.79 16.98
N ARG A 298 -19.69 -17.91 16.23
CA ARG A 298 -20.05 -17.58 14.85
C ARG A 298 -19.93 -18.77 13.91
N VAL A 299 -18.86 -19.55 14.03
CA VAL A 299 -18.68 -20.78 13.23
C VAL A 299 -19.83 -21.74 13.52
N LYS A 300 -20.12 -22.00 14.79
CA LYS A 300 -21.22 -22.88 15.21
C LYS A 300 -22.57 -22.41 14.67
N ALA A 301 -22.87 -21.11 14.75
CA ALA A 301 -24.08 -20.54 14.18
C ALA A 301 -24.19 -20.77 12.66
N MET A 302 -23.07 -20.73 11.92
CA MET A 302 -23.06 -21.04 10.48
C MET A 302 -23.22 -22.52 10.20
N GLU A 303 -22.62 -23.38 11.02
CA GLU A 303 -22.79 -24.84 10.92
C GLU A 303 -24.25 -25.24 11.11
N GLU A 304 -24.92 -24.66 12.11
CA GLU A 304 -26.35 -24.84 12.38
C GLU A 304 -27.20 -24.28 11.23
N ARG A 305 -26.93 -23.05 10.76
CA ARG A 305 -27.67 -22.42 9.67
C ARG A 305 -27.64 -23.23 8.37
N PHE A 306 -26.47 -23.78 8.04
CA PHE A 306 -26.27 -24.56 6.82
C PHE A 306 -26.34 -26.07 7.06
N ALA A 307 -26.89 -26.52 8.19
CA ALA A 307 -27.12 -27.93 8.46
C ALA A 307 -28.06 -28.51 7.38
N GLY A 308 -27.64 -29.61 6.74
CA GLY A 308 -28.39 -30.24 5.65
C GLY A 308 -28.32 -29.52 4.30
N VAL A 309 -27.66 -28.37 4.20
CA VAL A 309 -27.39 -27.69 2.92
C VAL A 309 -26.11 -28.25 2.30
N GLU A 310 -26.26 -28.95 1.17
CA GLU A 310 -25.14 -29.55 0.42
C GLU A 310 -24.26 -28.47 -0.24
N ASP A 311 -24.92 -27.55 -0.96
CA ASP A 311 -24.29 -26.44 -1.66
C ASP A 311 -24.48 -25.12 -0.93
N ILE A 312 -23.53 -24.82 -0.03
CA ILE A 312 -23.48 -23.52 0.66
C ILE A 312 -23.23 -22.42 -0.38
N PRO A 313 -24.12 -21.42 -0.50
CA PRO A 313 -24.01 -20.37 -1.51
C PRO A 313 -22.83 -19.44 -1.23
N LEU A 314 -22.35 -18.77 -2.28
CA LEU A 314 -21.34 -17.72 -2.16
C LEU A 314 -21.87 -16.51 -1.34
N PRO A 315 -21.16 -16.06 -0.29
CA PRO A 315 -21.50 -14.83 0.42
C PRO A 315 -21.38 -13.58 -0.48
N PRO A 316 -22.25 -12.57 -0.33
CA PRO A 316 -22.25 -11.37 -1.19
C PRO A 316 -20.95 -10.56 -1.12
N PHE A 317 -20.26 -10.59 0.02
CA PHE A 317 -19.00 -9.88 0.26
C PHE A 317 -17.74 -10.67 -0.14
N TRP A 318 -17.89 -11.91 -0.61
CA TRP A 318 -16.76 -12.77 -0.97
C TRP A 318 -16.66 -12.90 -2.49
N GLY A 319 -15.44 -12.84 -3.03
CA GLY A 319 -15.24 -12.97 -4.47
C GLY A 319 -13.78 -13.06 -4.88
N GLY A 320 -13.59 -13.31 -6.17
CA GLY A 320 -12.29 -13.20 -6.80
C GLY A 320 -12.00 -11.78 -7.27
N VAL A 321 -10.75 -11.38 -7.17
CA VAL A 321 -10.22 -10.16 -7.78
C VAL A 321 -8.99 -10.52 -8.59
N ARG A 322 -8.94 -10.00 -9.81
CA ARG A 322 -7.84 -10.14 -10.74
C ARG A 322 -6.94 -8.91 -10.66
N LEU A 323 -5.64 -9.12 -10.49
CA LEU A 323 -4.63 -8.10 -10.74
C LEU A 323 -4.23 -8.16 -12.23
N VAL A 324 -4.66 -7.16 -12.98
CA VAL A 324 -4.30 -6.93 -14.38
C VAL A 324 -2.96 -6.19 -14.40
N PRO A 325 -1.88 -6.80 -14.93
CA PRO A 325 -0.56 -6.20 -14.85
C PRO A 325 -0.47 -4.95 -15.73
N GLU A 326 0.15 -3.90 -15.21
CA GLU A 326 0.80 -2.85 -16.01
C GLU A 326 2.28 -3.20 -16.21
N SER A 327 2.92 -3.72 -15.16
CA SER A 327 4.30 -4.17 -15.21
C SER A 327 4.53 -5.42 -14.37
N VAL A 328 5.50 -6.24 -14.81
CA VAL A 328 5.92 -7.45 -14.10
C VAL A 328 7.44 -7.48 -14.04
N GLU A 329 7.99 -7.59 -12.83
CA GLU A 329 9.42 -7.68 -12.58
C GLU A 329 9.81 -9.10 -12.14
N PHE A 330 10.77 -9.67 -12.85
CA PHE A 330 11.42 -10.94 -12.54
C PHE A 330 12.81 -10.65 -11.97
N TRP A 331 13.01 -11.01 -10.70
CA TRP A 331 14.25 -10.81 -9.98
C TRP A 331 14.88 -12.16 -9.63
N GLN A 332 16.20 -12.27 -9.79
CA GLN A 332 16.96 -13.46 -9.44
C GLN A 332 18.23 -13.13 -8.64
N GLY A 333 18.40 -13.83 -7.52
CA GLY A 333 19.54 -13.73 -6.62
C GLY A 333 20.85 -14.17 -7.27
N ARG A 334 21.94 -13.50 -6.89
CA ARG A 334 23.30 -13.75 -7.40
C ARG A 334 24.32 -13.59 -6.26
N ARG A 335 25.34 -14.45 -6.24
CA ARG A 335 26.46 -14.44 -5.26
C ARG A 335 27.07 -13.05 -5.10
N SER A 336 27.31 -12.38 -6.22
CA SER A 336 27.97 -11.08 -6.29
C SER A 336 27.12 -9.90 -5.82
N ARG A 337 25.85 -10.12 -5.43
CA ARG A 337 24.84 -9.07 -5.19
C ARG A 337 24.43 -8.25 -6.43
N LEU A 338 25.06 -8.50 -7.57
CA LEU A 338 24.60 -7.99 -8.87
C LEU A 338 23.46 -8.89 -9.36
N HIS A 339 22.27 -8.63 -8.85
CA HIS A 339 21.07 -9.41 -9.12
C HIS A 339 20.54 -9.16 -10.54
N ASP A 340 20.02 -10.21 -11.16
CA ASP A 340 19.39 -10.08 -12.47
C ASP A 340 17.97 -9.57 -12.29
N ARG A 341 17.59 -8.52 -13.03
CA ARG A 341 16.28 -7.87 -12.95
C ARG A 341 15.74 -7.58 -14.34
N PHE A 342 14.62 -8.20 -14.67
CA PHE A 342 13.93 -7.98 -15.94
C PHE A 342 12.52 -7.47 -15.67
N ARG A 343 12.16 -6.34 -16.27
CA ARG A 343 10.81 -5.79 -16.21
C ARG A 343 10.14 -5.92 -17.57
N LEU A 344 8.98 -6.55 -17.59
CA LEU A 344 8.14 -6.70 -18.77
C LEU A 344 6.91 -5.78 -18.62
N PRO A 345 6.53 -5.00 -19.65
CA PRO A 345 5.27 -4.29 -19.67
C PRO A 345 4.11 -5.28 -19.85
N SER A 346 2.89 -4.82 -19.61
CA SER A 346 1.69 -5.57 -19.90
C SER A 346 1.62 -6.03 -21.36
N TYR A 347 1.32 -7.31 -21.58
CA TYR A 347 0.91 -7.83 -22.89
C TYR A 347 -0.55 -8.22 -22.80
N ILE A 348 -1.45 -7.24 -22.91
CA ILE A 348 -2.87 -7.52 -23.09
C ILE A 348 -3.19 -7.16 -24.53
N LYS A 349 -3.48 -8.17 -25.35
CA LYS A 349 -4.17 -7.94 -26.62
C LYS A 349 -5.54 -7.38 -26.27
N GLU A 350 -5.73 -6.07 -26.41
CA GLU A 350 -7.08 -5.52 -26.50
C GLU A 350 -7.79 -6.26 -27.64
N SER A 351 -8.93 -6.88 -27.33
CA SER A 351 -9.79 -7.51 -28.33
C SER A 351 -10.25 -6.45 -29.34
N GLY A 352 -9.52 -6.31 -30.45
CA GLY A 352 -9.89 -5.48 -31.59
C GLY A 352 -8.90 -4.40 -32.02
N LYS A 353 -7.76 -4.19 -31.34
CA LYS A 353 -6.70 -3.26 -31.82
C LYS A 353 -5.41 -4.02 -32.13
N PRO A 354 -4.82 -3.85 -33.33
CA PRO A 354 -3.54 -4.49 -33.63
C PRO A 354 -2.46 -3.97 -32.65
N PRO A 355 -1.48 -4.81 -32.29
CA PRO A 355 -0.48 -4.47 -31.29
C PRO A 355 0.35 -3.26 -31.76
N GLY A 356 0.25 -2.15 -31.04
CA GLY A 356 1.19 -1.05 -31.13
C GLY A 356 2.55 -1.54 -30.64
N LEU A 357 3.42 -1.85 -31.60
CA LEU A 357 4.78 -2.31 -31.39
C LEU A 357 5.62 -1.20 -30.74
N HIS A 358 5.55 -1.03 -29.43
CA HIS A 358 6.59 -0.33 -28.67
C HIS A 358 7.72 -1.31 -28.35
N ILE A 359 8.35 -1.86 -29.40
CA ILE A 359 9.67 -2.48 -29.29
C ILE A 359 10.70 -1.38 -29.54
N LEU A 360 11.56 -1.21 -28.54
CA LEU A 360 12.84 -0.51 -28.59
C LEU A 360 13.50 -0.64 -29.97
N THR A 361 13.43 0.41 -30.77
CA THR A 361 14.31 0.60 -31.93
C THR A 361 15.00 1.94 -31.78
N ALA A 362 15.94 2.00 -30.85
CA ALA A 362 17.03 2.94 -30.93
C ALA A 362 17.98 2.44 -32.04
N ALA A 363 17.68 2.75 -33.30
CA ALA A 363 18.65 2.78 -34.39
C ALA A 363 18.01 3.39 -35.64
N MET A 364 18.52 4.56 -36.01
CA MET A 364 18.65 5.05 -37.39
C MET A 364 17.41 4.95 -38.27
N SER A 365 16.62 6.02 -38.30
CA SER A 365 16.07 6.46 -39.59
C SER A 365 15.83 7.96 -39.57
N THR A 366 16.51 8.63 -40.50
CA THR A 366 16.42 10.05 -40.80
C THR A 366 15.03 10.37 -41.35
N SER A 367 14.22 11.10 -40.58
CA SER A 367 13.05 11.80 -41.12
C SER A 367 13.06 13.25 -40.68
N THR A 368 12.99 14.11 -41.69
CA THR A 368 12.83 15.57 -41.73
C THR A 368 11.86 16.08 -40.67
N PRO A 369 12.10 17.26 -40.06
CA PRO A 369 11.51 17.64 -38.78
C PRO A 369 10.03 18.00 -38.94
N GLN A 370 9.14 17.17 -38.40
CA GLN A 370 7.79 17.61 -38.08
C GLN A 370 7.83 18.44 -36.79
N SER A 371 7.18 19.60 -36.86
CA SER A 371 7.05 20.60 -35.80
C SER A 371 6.62 19.98 -34.47
N ILE A 372 7.44 20.22 -33.45
CA ILE A 372 7.15 19.95 -32.04
C ILE A 372 5.81 20.61 -31.68
N PRO A 373 4.78 19.87 -31.21
CA PRO A 373 3.66 20.50 -30.53
C PRO A 373 4.20 21.06 -29.22
N GLN A 374 4.02 22.37 -29.02
CA GLN A 374 4.44 23.08 -27.82
C GLN A 374 3.97 22.37 -26.56
N SER A 375 4.89 22.30 -25.58
CA SER A 375 4.70 21.77 -24.24
C SER A 375 3.34 22.14 -23.64
N SER A 376 2.48 21.15 -23.40
CA SER A 376 1.41 21.32 -22.42
C SER A 376 2.07 21.44 -21.05
N THR A 377 2.14 22.65 -20.51
CA THR A 377 2.63 22.89 -19.16
C THR A 377 1.80 22.06 -18.18
N SER A 378 2.47 21.22 -17.38
CA SER A 378 1.78 20.32 -16.46
C SER A 378 0.94 21.13 -15.43
N PRO A 379 -0.32 20.73 -15.14
CA PRO A 379 -1.22 21.49 -14.28
C PRO A 379 -0.66 21.85 -12.89
N TRP A 380 0.19 21.00 -12.30
CA TRP A 380 0.80 21.26 -10.99
C TRP A 380 1.83 22.40 -11.01
N ILE A 381 2.49 22.63 -12.15
CA ILE A 381 3.49 23.70 -12.31
C ILE A 381 2.78 25.05 -12.21
N ILE A 382 1.63 25.18 -12.87
CA ILE A 382 0.81 26.40 -12.84
C ILE A 382 0.32 26.66 -11.42
N LEU A 383 -0.17 25.63 -10.72
CA LEU A 383 -0.61 25.75 -9.32
C LEU A 383 0.53 26.17 -8.38
N ALA A 384 1.73 25.59 -8.53
CA ALA A 384 2.90 25.92 -7.72
C ALA A 384 3.41 27.35 -7.98
N ILE A 385 3.49 27.76 -9.25
CA ILE A 385 3.88 29.13 -9.63
C ILE A 385 2.87 30.13 -9.08
N THR A 386 1.57 29.86 -9.24
CA THR A 386 0.50 30.75 -8.79
C THR A 386 0.49 30.87 -7.26
N SER A 387 0.65 29.76 -6.54
CA SER A 387 0.80 29.78 -5.07
C SER A 387 1.97 30.66 -4.63
N GLY A 388 3.15 30.50 -5.25
CA GLY A 388 4.31 31.32 -4.94
C GLY A 388 4.09 32.81 -5.20
N ALA A 389 3.39 33.16 -6.28
CA ALA A 389 3.02 34.56 -6.56
C ALA A 389 2.07 35.14 -5.51
N PHE A 390 1.10 34.36 -5.01
CA PHE A 390 0.25 34.77 -3.88
C PHE A 390 1.02 34.91 -2.57
N ALA A 391 2.08 34.11 -2.38
CA ALA A 391 3.01 34.29 -1.25
C ALA A 391 3.74 35.62 -1.30
N ALA A 392 4.17 36.05 -2.49
CA ALA A 392 4.79 37.35 -2.68
C ALA A 392 3.79 38.50 -2.46
N LEU A 393 2.56 38.38 -3.00
CA LEU A 393 1.49 39.36 -2.78
C LEU A 393 1.11 39.50 -1.31
N ASN A 394 1.14 38.41 -0.54
CA ASN A 394 0.95 38.44 0.90
C ASN A 394 1.99 39.37 1.58
N GLY A 395 3.26 39.28 1.18
CA GLY A 395 4.31 40.18 1.66
C GLY A 395 4.09 41.65 1.28
N VAL A 396 3.62 41.93 0.06
CA VAL A 396 3.26 43.27 -0.41
C VAL A 396 2.14 43.87 0.45
N PHE A 397 1.04 43.15 0.65
CA PHE A 397 -0.09 43.64 1.45
C PHE A 397 0.25 43.77 2.93
N ALA A 398 1.14 42.93 3.47
CA ALA A 398 1.66 43.08 4.83
C ALA A 398 2.44 44.40 4.97
N LYS A 399 3.32 44.70 4.00
CA LYS A 399 4.10 45.94 3.96
C LYS A 399 3.17 47.17 3.83
N LEU A 400 2.21 47.12 2.91
CA LEU A 400 1.18 48.16 2.75
C LEU A 400 0.20 48.30 3.93
N THR A 401 0.25 47.41 4.93
CA THR A 401 -0.53 47.55 6.15
C THR A 401 0.22 48.35 7.22
N THR A 402 1.57 48.36 7.17
CA THR A 402 2.44 48.83 8.26
C THR A 402 3.36 49.99 7.90
N ASP A 403 3.50 50.31 6.60
CA ASP A 403 4.47 51.27 6.09
C ASP A 403 3.90 52.68 5.86
N GLU A 404 4.76 53.70 5.80
CA GLU A 404 4.37 55.10 5.52
C GLU A 404 3.86 55.28 4.08
N HIS A 405 4.23 54.36 3.18
CA HIS A 405 3.75 54.30 1.80
C HIS A 405 2.24 54.08 1.67
N THR A 406 1.57 53.60 2.72
CA THR A 406 0.12 53.41 2.74
C THR A 406 -0.63 54.73 2.66
N THR A 407 -0.09 55.79 3.26
CA THR A 407 -0.70 57.12 3.23
C THR A 407 -0.71 57.69 1.80
N ALA A 408 0.40 57.55 1.06
CA ALA A 408 0.50 57.97 -0.34
C ALA A 408 -0.42 57.15 -1.27
N PHE A 409 -0.54 55.84 -1.01
CA PHE A 409 -1.46 54.96 -1.73
C PHE A 409 -2.93 55.29 -1.44
N ALA A 410 -3.28 55.54 -0.17
CA ALA A 410 -4.63 55.94 0.25
C ALA A 410 -5.03 57.30 -0.35
N GLN A 411 -4.11 58.26 -0.42
CA GLN A 411 -4.32 59.56 -1.07
C GLN A 411 -4.55 59.40 -2.59
N SER A 412 -3.79 58.51 -3.24
CA SER A 412 -3.96 58.20 -4.66
C SER A 412 -5.33 57.55 -4.93
N LEU A 413 -5.78 56.66 -4.05
CA LEU A 413 -7.10 56.05 -4.13
C LEU A 413 -8.22 57.08 -3.88
N ALA A 414 -8.08 57.94 -2.88
CA ALA A 414 -9.03 59.00 -2.57
C ALA A 414 -9.22 59.94 -3.77
N HIS A 415 -8.12 60.34 -4.43
CA HIS A 415 -8.16 61.15 -5.63
C HIS A 415 -8.83 60.42 -6.82
N LEU A 416 -8.61 59.12 -6.97
CA LEU A 416 -9.24 58.31 -8.04
C LEU A 416 -10.77 58.21 -7.87
N PHE A 417 -11.26 58.19 -6.64
CA PHE A 417 -12.68 58.12 -6.31
C PHE A 417 -13.33 59.49 -6.01
N GLY A 418 -12.58 60.58 -6.15
CA GLY A 418 -13.07 61.95 -5.91
C GLY A 418 -13.44 62.24 -4.45
N LEU A 419 -12.77 61.58 -3.50
CA LEU A 419 -13.01 61.70 -2.06
C LEU A 419 -11.94 62.58 -1.41
N ASP A 420 -12.34 63.38 -0.42
CA ASP A 420 -11.41 64.17 0.39
C ASP A 420 -10.54 63.25 1.26
N SER A 421 -9.22 63.47 1.24
CA SER A 421 -8.27 62.69 2.02
C SER A 421 -8.56 62.85 3.53
N SER A 422 -9.01 61.78 4.18
CA SER A 422 -9.31 61.76 5.62
C SER A 422 -8.63 60.58 6.32
N PRO A 423 -8.34 60.69 7.63
CA PRO A 423 -7.77 59.58 8.42
C PRO A 423 -8.63 58.31 8.37
N VAL A 424 -9.93 58.46 8.14
CA VAL A 424 -10.88 57.34 7.99
C VAL A 424 -10.62 56.56 6.71
N ILE A 425 -10.33 57.23 5.59
CA ILE A 425 -9.99 56.56 4.31
C ILE A 425 -8.68 55.79 4.44
N GLU A 426 -7.69 56.34 5.14
CA GLU A 426 -6.43 55.64 5.41
C GLU A 426 -6.65 54.39 6.25
N MET A 427 -7.46 54.47 7.31
CA MET A 427 -7.81 53.32 8.15
C MET A 427 -8.58 52.24 7.37
N LEU A 428 -9.51 52.64 6.51
CA LEU A 428 -10.23 51.73 5.62
C LEU A 428 -9.29 51.06 4.61
N THR A 429 -8.33 51.81 4.05
CA THR A 429 -7.33 51.29 3.12
C THR A 429 -6.42 50.26 3.81
N ARG A 430 -5.95 50.55 5.03
CA ARG A 430 -5.18 49.58 5.84
C ARG A 430 -5.99 48.34 6.18
N GLY A 431 -7.26 48.51 6.55
CA GLY A 431 -8.18 47.39 6.79
C GLY A 431 -8.38 46.50 5.56
N ALA A 432 -8.51 47.12 4.38
CA ALA A 432 -8.61 46.39 3.11
C ALA A 432 -7.31 45.65 2.76
N CYS A 433 -6.14 46.27 2.95
CA CYS A 433 -4.85 45.61 2.77
C CYS A 433 -4.67 44.43 3.72
N LEU A 434 -5.07 44.56 4.99
CA LEU A 434 -5.07 43.45 5.95
C LEU A 434 -6.00 42.31 5.53
N GLY A 435 -7.20 42.63 5.04
CA GLY A 435 -8.13 41.64 4.50
C GLY A 435 -7.56 40.90 3.29
N LEU A 436 -6.91 41.62 2.37
CA LEU A 436 -6.23 41.05 1.20
C LEU A 436 -5.02 40.20 1.58
N ASN A 437 -4.28 40.57 2.63
CA ASN A 437 -3.19 39.77 3.18
C ASN A 437 -3.71 38.40 3.66
N VAL A 438 -4.75 38.39 4.50
CA VAL A 438 -5.36 37.14 4.98
C VAL A 438 -5.90 36.29 3.83
N LEU A 439 -6.57 36.92 2.86
CA LEU A 439 -7.11 36.22 1.69
C LEU A 439 -6.00 35.60 0.83
N CYS A 440 -4.91 36.32 0.58
CA CYS A 440 -3.76 35.80 -0.15
C CYS A 440 -3.13 34.61 0.55
N ASN A 441 -3.07 34.62 1.88
CA ASN A 441 -2.55 33.50 2.67
C ASN A 441 -3.42 32.23 2.53
N ILE A 442 -4.75 32.38 2.60
CA ILE A 442 -5.70 31.28 2.39
C ILE A 442 -5.55 30.69 0.97
N ILE A 443 -5.53 31.55 -0.06
CA ILE A 443 -5.39 31.13 -1.45
C ILE A 443 -4.04 30.44 -1.69
N MET A 444 -2.95 31.02 -1.18
CA MET A 444 -1.61 30.46 -1.28
C MET A 444 -1.58 29.03 -0.74
N TRP A 445 -2.09 28.81 0.48
CA TRP A 445 -2.09 27.50 1.13
C TRP A 445 -2.96 26.48 0.38
N ALA A 446 -4.14 26.89 -0.10
CA ALA A 446 -5.02 26.05 -0.89
C ALA A 446 -4.37 25.62 -2.22
N LEU A 447 -3.75 26.56 -2.94
CA LEU A 447 -3.05 26.29 -4.20
C LEU A 447 -1.80 25.43 -3.99
N PHE A 448 -1.04 25.68 -2.93
CA PHE A 448 0.16 24.90 -2.60
C PHE A 448 -0.19 23.45 -2.28
N THR A 449 -1.24 23.24 -1.47
CA THR A 449 -1.73 21.90 -1.13
C THR A 449 -2.21 21.16 -2.37
N ARG A 450 -2.92 21.83 -3.28
CA ARG A 450 -3.32 21.25 -4.58
C ARG A 450 -2.15 20.99 -5.52
N ALA A 451 -1.09 21.80 -5.46
CA ALA A 451 0.12 21.55 -6.23
C ALA A 451 0.88 20.33 -5.70
N LEU A 452 0.92 20.13 -4.38
CA LEU A 452 1.55 18.96 -3.74
C LEU A 452 0.84 17.65 -4.10
N THR A 453 -0.48 17.66 -4.24
CA THR A 453 -1.25 16.48 -4.61
C THR A 453 -1.20 16.18 -6.11
N ALA A 454 -1.07 17.20 -6.96
CA ALA A 454 -0.96 17.04 -8.41
C ALA A 454 0.49 16.86 -8.91
N GLY A 455 1.47 17.19 -8.07
CA GLY A 455 2.88 17.20 -8.45
C GLY A 455 3.55 15.83 -8.36
N PRO A 456 4.57 15.56 -9.19
CA PRO A 456 5.27 14.27 -9.22
C PRO A 456 6.23 14.07 -8.02
N SER A 457 6.58 15.15 -7.32
CA SER A 457 7.48 15.14 -6.16
C SER A 457 7.22 16.37 -5.30
N THR A 458 7.14 16.18 -3.98
CA THR A 458 7.07 17.27 -2.99
C THR A 458 8.24 18.24 -3.12
N VAL A 459 9.42 17.72 -3.47
CA VAL A 459 10.65 18.51 -3.66
C VAL A 459 10.49 19.44 -4.87
N LYS A 460 10.03 18.90 -6.00
CA LYS A 460 9.78 19.69 -7.23
C LYS A 460 8.75 20.79 -7.00
N VAL A 461 7.63 20.47 -6.34
CA VAL A 461 6.57 21.46 -6.04
C VAL A 461 7.08 22.56 -5.11
N SER A 462 7.78 22.18 -4.03
CA SER A 462 8.32 23.13 -3.05
C SER A 462 9.35 24.07 -3.69
N ILE A 463 10.26 23.53 -4.50
CA ILE A 463 11.29 24.31 -5.20
C ILE A 463 10.65 25.30 -6.19
N THR A 464 9.72 24.84 -7.02
CA THR A 464 9.02 25.71 -7.99
C THR A 464 8.23 26.82 -7.28
N ASN A 465 7.56 26.49 -6.18
CA ASN A 465 6.82 27.46 -5.38
C ASN A 465 7.75 28.52 -4.75
N THR A 466 8.84 28.10 -4.13
CA THR A 466 9.82 29.00 -3.50
C THR A 466 10.50 29.90 -4.53
N ALA A 467 10.87 29.36 -5.70
CA ALA A 467 11.45 30.14 -6.79
C ALA A 467 10.47 31.20 -7.32
N SER A 468 9.20 30.82 -7.51
CA SER A 468 8.14 31.75 -7.92
C SER A 468 7.93 32.86 -6.89
N ASN A 469 7.84 32.52 -5.60
CA ASN A 469 7.70 33.48 -4.52
C ASN A 469 8.86 34.49 -4.50
N PHE A 470 10.10 34.00 -4.55
CA PHE A 470 11.29 34.85 -4.53
C PHE A 470 11.34 35.82 -5.72
N LEU A 471 11.08 35.32 -6.94
CA LEU A 471 11.08 36.14 -8.15
C LEU A 471 9.94 37.17 -8.13
N ALA A 472 8.72 36.73 -7.80
CA ALA A 472 7.56 37.61 -7.72
C ALA A 472 7.73 38.69 -6.64
N THR A 473 8.34 38.34 -5.50
CA THR A 473 8.62 39.30 -4.41
C THR A 473 9.54 40.42 -4.89
N ALA A 474 10.60 40.09 -5.63
CA ALA A 474 11.48 41.13 -6.17
C ALA A 474 10.84 41.96 -7.27
N VAL A 475 10.04 41.34 -8.15
CA VAL A 475 9.28 42.07 -9.18
C VAL A 475 8.30 43.04 -8.54
N PHE A 476 7.53 42.61 -7.55
CA PHE A 476 6.61 43.49 -6.82
C PHE A 476 7.37 44.55 -6.01
N GLY A 477 8.50 44.20 -5.39
CA GLY A 477 9.42 45.14 -4.73
C GLY A 477 9.84 46.30 -5.65
N MET A 478 10.32 45.96 -6.85
CA MET A 478 10.72 46.94 -7.85
C MET A 478 9.56 47.78 -8.38
N ILE A 479 8.42 47.15 -8.70
CA ILE A 479 7.31 47.87 -9.34
C ILE A 479 6.58 48.76 -8.34
N ILE A 480 6.26 48.22 -7.16
CA ILE A 480 5.36 48.87 -6.18
C ILE A 480 6.15 49.80 -5.27
N PHE A 481 7.33 49.38 -4.82
CA PHE A 481 8.13 50.13 -3.84
C PHE A 481 9.36 50.81 -4.45
N GLN A 482 9.59 50.66 -5.78
CA GLN A 482 10.76 51.22 -6.48
C GLN A 482 12.09 50.79 -5.85
N GLU A 483 12.13 49.60 -5.26
CA GLU A 483 13.34 49.06 -4.61
C GLU A 483 14.39 48.68 -5.66
N ALA A 484 15.62 49.17 -5.47
CA ALA A 484 16.73 48.85 -6.36
C ALA A 484 17.37 47.50 -6.00
N VAL A 485 17.36 46.56 -6.95
CA VAL A 485 17.90 45.21 -6.73
C VAL A 485 19.33 45.12 -7.27
N GLY A 486 20.31 44.94 -6.38
CA GLY A 486 21.73 44.95 -6.72
C GLY A 486 22.20 43.74 -7.57
N GLY A 487 23.37 43.84 -8.19
CA GLY A 487 23.93 42.78 -9.06
C GLY A 487 24.12 41.41 -8.38
N LEU A 488 24.42 41.40 -7.08
CA LEU A 488 24.52 40.16 -6.28
C LEU A 488 23.20 39.39 -6.20
N TRP A 489 22.08 40.10 -6.26
CA TRP A 489 20.76 39.47 -6.20
C TRP A 489 20.46 38.68 -7.46
N TRP A 490 20.82 39.21 -8.65
CA TRP A 490 20.69 38.50 -9.92
C TRP A 490 21.56 37.25 -9.98
N LEU A 491 22.75 37.30 -9.38
CA LEU A 491 23.60 36.13 -9.22
C LEU A 491 22.94 35.06 -8.33
N GLY A 492 22.35 35.47 -7.21
CA GLY A 492 21.58 34.56 -6.35
C GLY A 492 20.37 33.94 -7.04
N ALA A 493 19.61 34.74 -7.79
CA ALA A 493 18.47 34.26 -8.58
C ALA A 493 18.89 33.25 -9.66
N ALA A 494 20.01 33.50 -10.35
CA ALA A 494 20.58 32.58 -11.33
C ALA A 494 21.05 31.26 -10.69
N MET A 495 21.73 31.33 -9.53
CA MET A 495 22.15 30.14 -8.79
C MET A 495 20.96 29.31 -8.31
N MET A 496 19.89 29.95 -7.83
CA MET A 496 18.67 29.26 -7.42
C MET A 496 17.97 28.60 -8.61
N GLY A 497 17.88 29.29 -9.75
CA GLY A 497 17.36 28.71 -11.00
C GLY A 497 18.17 27.50 -11.48
N ALA A 498 19.51 27.58 -11.43
CA ALA A 498 20.39 26.47 -11.73
C ALA A 498 20.20 25.28 -10.75
N GLY A 499 20.02 25.56 -9.46
CA GLY A 499 19.70 24.56 -8.45
C GLY A 499 18.37 23.84 -8.72
N CYS A 500 17.34 24.57 -9.15
CA CYS A 500 16.05 24.00 -9.54
C CYS A 500 16.19 23.01 -10.71
N ILE A 501 16.98 23.38 -11.72
CA ILE A 501 17.25 22.54 -12.90
C ILE A 501 18.06 21.31 -12.50
N LEU A 502 19.11 21.47 -11.69
CA LEU A 502 20.01 20.39 -11.29
C LEU A 502 19.31 19.34 -10.41
N VAL A 503 18.46 19.76 -9.48
CA VAL A 503 17.61 18.86 -8.68
C VAL A 503 16.55 18.19 -9.58
N GLY A 504 15.97 18.94 -10.53
CA GLY A 504 15.01 18.41 -11.49
C GLY A 504 15.58 17.30 -12.39
N MET A 505 16.87 17.40 -12.77
CA MET A 505 17.57 16.41 -13.59
C MET A 505 17.95 15.14 -12.81
N ARG A 506 18.24 15.24 -11.51
CA ARG A 506 18.70 14.10 -10.68
C ARG A 506 17.59 13.09 -10.36
N GLU A 507 16.32 13.51 -10.40
CA GLU A 507 15.17 12.62 -10.22
C GLU A 507 14.69 11.97 -11.54
N GLY A 508 15.30 12.33 -12.69
CA GLY A 508 14.99 11.76 -14.01
C GLY A 508 15.97 10.70 -14.50
N ALA A 509 17.03 10.43 -13.73
CA ALA A 509 18.01 9.35 -13.91
C ALA A 509 17.83 8.32 -12.79
#